data_AF-A0A7W4C5V0-F1
#
_entry.id   AF-A0A7W4C5V0-F1
#
_cell.length_a   1.000
_cell.length_b   1.000
_cell.length_c   1.000
_cell.angle_alpha   90.00
_cell.angle_beta   90.00
_cell.angle_gamma   90.00
#
_symmetry.space_group_name_H-M   'P 1'
#
loop_
_entity.id
_entity.type
_entity.pdbx_description
1 polymer ?
#
loop_
_entity_poly.entity_id
_entity_poly.type
_entity_poly.pdbx_seq_one_letter_code
_entity_poly.pdbx_strand_id
1 'polypeptide(L)'
;MLRFEHCNAKTCTNELLALGQGNMKMWYIFEWLDKHEELQHGTQAEIIKLYVNDELVGYSLFENFEARADKVTCHQGVNYKELGIIHFVTVIEHRNKGYATLLANALLKNIIEPMLARYKDFHVYVIATGRAVPLMERTDIPSKHLIKQFYSDLSFKEKVVNYLRKQEQNALNAVAGEI
;
A
#
# COMPACT_ATOMS: atom_id res chain seq x y z
N MET A 1 -8.79 13.32 21.20
CA MET A 1 -8.43 13.96 19.91
C MET A 1 -7.84 12.92 18.98
N LEU A 2 -8.26 12.92 17.72
CA LEU A 2 -7.73 12.03 16.67
C LEU A 2 -6.66 12.79 15.87
N ARG A 3 -5.49 12.17 15.65
CA ARG A 3 -4.36 12.79 14.94
C ARG A 3 -3.72 11.78 13.98
N PHE A 4 -3.46 12.21 12.75
CA PHE A 4 -2.61 11.47 11.82
C PHE A 4 -1.22 12.08 11.75
N GLU A 5 -0.22 11.24 11.56
CA GLU A 5 1.15 11.65 11.30
C GLU A 5 1.72 10.86 10.14
N HIS A 6 2.26 11.54 9.12
CA HIS A 6 2.95 10.93 8.00
C HIS A 6 4.45 11.18 8.14
N CYS A 7 5.24 10.12 8.06
CA CYS A 7 6.69 10.20 8.06
C CYS A 7 7.30 9.01 7.29
N ASN A 8 8.63 9.00 7.15
CA ASN A 8 9.35 7.80 6.77
C ASN A 8 9.51 6.90 8.01
N ALA A 9 9.32 5.60 7.88
CA ALA A 9 9.44 4.67 9.00
C ALA A 9 10.84 4.71 9.64
N LYS A 10 11.89 5.03 8.85
CA LYS A 10 13.26 5.24 9.34
C LYS A 10 13.34 6.33 10.41
N THR A 11 12.58 7.41 10.27
CA THR A 11 12.67 8.55 11.21
C THR A 11 11.93 8.30 12.53
N CYS A 12 11.19 7.19 12.65
CA CYS A 12 10.41 6.85 13.84
C CYS A 12 10.55 5.37 14.25
N THR A 13 11.68 4.72 13.95
CA THR A 13 11.92 3.29 14.26
C THR A 13 11.74 2.99 15.75
N ASN A 14 12.24 3.87 16.63
CA ASN A 14 12.13 3.72 18.09
C ASN A 14 10.68 3.56 18.56
N GLU A 15 9.78 4.41 18.07
CA GLU A 15 8.36 4.35 18.40
C GLU A 15 7.70 3.08 17.85
N LEU A 16 8.05 2.70 16.62
CA LEU A 16 7.46 1.54 15.95
C LEU A 16 7.94 0.20 16.54
N LEU A 17 9.19 0.15 17.01
CA LEU A 17 9.75 -0.99 17.73
C LEU A 17 9.12 -1.15 19.12
N ALA A 18 8.77 -0.05 19.79
CA ALA A 18 8.12 -0.06 21.09
C ALA A 18 6.71 -0.68 21.07
N LEU A 19 6.04 -0.71 19.91
CA LEU A 19 4.77 -1.44 19.72
C LEU A 19 4.92 -2.97 19.82
N GLY A 20 6.16 -3.48 19.91
CA GLY A 20 6.47 -4.88 20.19
C GLY A 20 6.22 -5.82 19.00
N GLN A 21 6.36 -7.13 19.27
CA GLN A 21 6.24 -8.21 18.27
C GLN A 21 4.78 -8.55 17.89
N GLY A 22 3.79 -7.70 18.22
CA GLY A 22 2.38 -7.92 17.90
C GLY A 22 2.09 -8.10 16.39
N ASN A 23 3.05 -7.70 15.55
CA ASN A 23 3.19 -8.14 14.16
C ASN A 23 4.67 -8.34 13.82
N MET A 24 5.19 -9.56 13.99
CA MET A 24 6.60 -9.89 13.72
C MET A 24 7.10 -9.45 12.34
N LYS A 25 6.26 -9.55 11.30
CA LYS A 25 6.67 -9.17 9.93
C LYS A 25 7.02 -7.67 9.86
N MET A 26 6.19 -6.82 10.46
CA MET A 26 6.45 -5.38 10.51
C MET A 26 7.60 -5.05 11.46
N TRP A 27 7.70 -5.78 12.57
CA TRP A 27 8.79 -5.60 13.53
C TRP A 27 10.18 -5.78 12.87
N TYR A 28 10.35 -6.81 12.02
CA TYR A 28 11.62 -7.00 11.29
C TYR A 28 11.96 -5.86 10.31
N ILE A 29 10.95 -5.25 9.68
CA ILE A 29 11.14 -4.06 8.84
C ILE A 29 11.72 -2.92 9.67
N PHE A 30 11.17 -2.68 10.86
CA PHE A 30 11.63 -1.60 11.73
C PHE A 30 12.98 -1.89 12.37
N GLU A 31 13.25 -3.13 12.76
CA GLU A 31 14.57 -3.53 13.28
C GLU A 31 15.64 -3.34 12.21
N TRP A 32 15.32 -3.67 10.95
CA TRP A 32 16.22 -3.43 9.83
C TRP A 32 16.49 -1.93 9.64
N LEU A 33 15.44 -1.12 9.59
CA LEU A 33 15.52 0.33 9.41
C LEU A 33 16.17 1.04 10.60
N ASP A 34 16.20 0.42 11.78
CA ASP A 34 16.95 0.98 12.90
C ASP A 34 18.46 1.01 12.60
N LYS A 35 18.94 0.00 11.86
CA LYS A 35 20.35 -0.21 11.52
C LYS A 35 20.72 0.30 10.12
N HIS A 36 19.74 0.59 9.28
CA HIS A 36 19.95 0.97 7.87
C HIS A 36 19.05 2.14 7.48
N GLU A 37 19.47 2.94 6.51
CA GLU A 37 18.67 4.06 6.00
C GLU A 37 17.48 3.60 5.15
N GLU A 38 17.57 2.42 4.54
CA GLU A 38 16.63 1.94 3.52
C GLU A 38 16.38 0.43 3.68
N LEU A 39 15.24 -0.03 3.14
CA LEU A 39 15.00 -1.46 2.91
C LEU A 39 15.78 -1.92 1.66
N GLN A 40 15.74 -3.22 1.38
CA GLN A 40 16.49 -3.81 0.26
C GLN A 40 16.23 -3.10 -1.07
N HIS A 41 17.28 -2.98 -1.88
CA HIS A 41 17.27 -2.33 -3.19
C HIS A 41 16.84 -0.85 -3.16
N GLY A 42 17.14 -0.14 -2.07
CA GLY A 42 16.79 1.28 -1.90
C GLY A 42 15.29 1.52 -1.72
N THR A 43 14.57 0.51 -1.22
CA THR A 43 13.14 0.63 -0.95
C THR A 43 12.92 1.56 0.25
N GLN A 44 12.08 2.58 0.08
CA GLN A 44 11.69 3.47 1.17
C GLN A 44 10.43 2.93 1.84
N ALA A 45 10.25 3.19 3.14
CA ALA A 45 9.07 2.79 3.88
C ALA A 45 8.33 4.02 4.37
N GLU A 46 7.20 4.35 3.74
CA GLU A 46 6.35 5.46 4.18
C GLU A 46 5.30 4.96 5.16
N ILE A 47 5.03 5.73 6.20
CA ILE A 47 4.09 5.32 7.24
C ILE A 47 3.12 6.45 7.58
N ILE A 48 1.85 6.09 7.76
CA ILE A 48 0.85 6.95 8.37
C ILE A 48 0.47 6.33 9.71
N LYS A 49 0.72 7.06 10.78
CA LYS A 49 0.38 6.69 12.16
C LYS A 49 -0.91 7.37 12.56
N LEU A 50 -1.75 6.67 13.31
CA LEU A 50 -3.01 7.18 13.83
C LEU A 50 -2.97 7.17 15.36
N TYR A 51 -3.17 8.34 15.96
CA TYR A 51 -3.23 8.54 17.39
C TYR A 51 -4.63 8.91 17.84
N VAL A 52 -5.01 8.42 19.03
CA VAL A 52 -6.24 8.79 19.72
C VAL A 52 -5.87 9.16 21.15
N ASN A 53 -6.11 10.42 21.53
CA ASN A 53 -5.69 10.98 22.83
C ASN A 53 -4.19 10.77 23.08
N ASP A 54 -3.37 11.08 22.06
CA ASP A 54 -1.91 10.96 22.04
C ASP A 54 -1.37 9.53 22.20
N GLU A 55 -2.24 8.52 22.20
CA GLU A 55 -1.86 7.11 22.14
C GLU A 55 -1.86 6.60 20.69
N LEU A 56 -0.81 5.93 20.25
CA LEU A 56 -0.72 5.30 18.94
C LEU A 56 -1.64 4.07 18.87
N VAL A 57 -2.71 4.14 18.08
CA VAL A 57 -3.72 3.08 17.97
C VAL A 57 -3.52 2.17 16.75
N GLY A 58 -2.75 2.62 15.76
CA GLY A 58 -2.43 1.84 14.57
C GLY A 58 -1.66 2.65 13.53
N TYR A 59 -1.24 1.96 12.46
CA TYR A 59 -0.55 2.57 11.34
C TYR A 59 -0.80 1.82 10.03
N SER A 60 -0.64 2.53 8.92
CA SER A 60 -0.46 1.93 7.59
C SER A 60 0.96 2.15 7.12
N LEU A 61 1.58 1.13 6.54
CA LEU A 61 2.91 1.21 5.94
C LEU A 61 2.83 0.94 4.44
N PHE A 62 3.54 1.73 3.67
CA PHE A 62 3.73 1.57 2.24
C PHE A 62 5.21 1.33 1.94
N GLU A 63 5.54 0.12 1.50
CA GLU A 63 6.86 -0.16 0.92
C GLU A 63 6.90 0.50 -0.45
N ASN A 64 7.58 1.64 -0.54
CA ASN A 64 7.64 2.49 -1.72
C ASN A 64 8.72 1.99 -2.68
N PHE A 65 8.27 1.53 -3.85
CA PHE A 65 9.10 1.03 -4.94
C PHE A 65 9.25 2.04 -6.09
N GLU A 66 8.84 3.29 -5.90
CA GLU A 66 8.81 4.28 -6.96
C GLU A 66 10.19 4.51 -7.59
N ALA A 67 11.25 4.50 -6.79
CA ALA A 67 12.63 4.65 -7.28
C ALA A 67 13.22 3.36 -7.89
N ARG A 68 12.54 2.22 -7.77
CA ARG A 68 13.08 0.91 -8.17
C ARG A 68 12.88 0.62 -9.65
N ALA A 69 13.97 0.61 -10.39
CA ALA A 69 13.96 0.26 -11.81
C ALA A 69 13.59 -1.22 -12.05
N ASP A 70 13.92 -2.11 -11.12
CA ASP A 70 13.60 -3.54 -11.20
C ASP A 70 12.10 -3.86 -11.02
N LYS A 71 11.31 -2.83 -10.68
CA LYS A 71 9.85 -2.90 -10.49
C LYS A 71 9.07 -2.44 -11.72
N VAL A 72 9.75 -2.34 -12.86
CA VAL A 72 9.16 -2.07 -14.17
C VAL A 72 9.20 -3.34 -15.02
N THR A 73 8.03 -3.77 -15.50
CA THR A 73 7.90 -4.90 -16.43
C THR A 73 7.37 -4.40 -17.77
N CYS A 74 8.10 -4.64 -18.86
CA CYS A 74 7.60 -4.42 -20.21
C CYS A 74 6.91 -5.69 -20.71
N HIS A 75 5.63 -5.59 -21.07
CA HIS A 75 4.85 -6.69 -21.64
C HIS A 75 4.21 -6.22 -22.95
N GLN A 76 4.60 -6.86 -24.06
CA GLN A 76 4.10 -6.52 -25.41
C GLN A 76 4.28 -5.03 -25.76
N GLY A 77 5.41 -4.43 -25.37
CA GLY A 77 5.73 -3.02 -25.62
C GLY A 77 5.06 -2.03 -24.66
N VAL A 78 4.26 -2.52 -23.69
CA VAL A 78 3.60 -1.69 -22.68
C VAL A 78 4.33 -1.81 -21.35
N ASN A 79 4.64 -0.68 -20.71
CA ASN A 79 5.32 -0.64 -19.43
C ASN A 79 4.34 -0.66 -18.26
N TYR A 80 4.57 -1.58 -17.34
CA TYR A 80 3.84 -1.71 -16.08
C TYR A 80 4.81 -1.42 -14.93
N LYS A 81 4.41 -0.57 -13.97
CA LYS A 81 5.26 -0.22 -12.82
C LYS A 81 4.53 -0.54 -11.52
N GLU A 82 5.17 -1.38 -10.72
CA GLU A 82 4.75 -1.68 -9.35
C GLU A 82 5.25 -0.58 -8.43
N LEU A 83 4.32 0.21 -7.87
CA LEU A 83 4.65 1.37 -7.05
C LEU A 83 4.92 1.01 -5.58
N GLY A 84 4.37 -0.10 -5.10
CA GLY A 84 4.60 -0.53 -3.72
C GLY A 84 3.61 -1.53 -3.17
N ILE A 85 3.88 -1.95 -1.94
CA ILE A 85 3.07 -2.91 -1.19
C ILE A 85 2.51 -2.24 0.07
N ILE A 86 1.23 -2.48 0.34
CA ILE A 86 0.49 -1.89 1.45
C ILE A 86 0.36 -2.87 2.61
N HIS A 87 0.61 -2.36 3.83
CA HIS A 87 0.40 -3.07 5.08
C HIS A 87 -0.43 -2.22 6.06
N PHE A 88 -1.24 -2.88 6.89
CA PHE A 88 -2.01 -2.25 7.96
C PHE A 88 -1.80 -2.97 9.28
N VAL A 89 -1.63 -2.19 10.35
CA VAL A 89 -1.57 -2.70 11.72
C VAL A 89 -2.45 -1.84 12.61
N THR A 90 -3.24 -2.51 13.45
CA THR A 90 -3.99 -1.90 14.54
C THR A 90 -3.62 -2.62 15.82
N VAL A 91 -3.27 -1.84 16.83
CA VAL A 91 -2.98 -2.30 18.19
C VAL A 91 -4.19 -3.11 18.70
N ILE A 92 -3.95 -4.23 19.38
CA ILE A 92 -4.96 -5.28 19.61
C ILE A 92 -6.20 -4.71 20.31
N GLU A 93 -5.97 -3.87 21.31
CA GLU A 93 -6.94 -3.20 22.17
C GLU A 93 -7.80 -2.17 21.41
N HIS A 94 -7.35 -1.79 20.21
CA HIS A 94 -7.97 -0.78 19.36
C HIS A 94 -8.59 -1.34 18.06
N ARG A 95 -8.59 -2.66 17.90
CA ARG A 95 -9.22 -3.32 16.74
C ARG A 95 -10.74 -3.15 16.76
N ASN A 96 -11.36 -3.30 15.58
CA ASN A 96 -12.81 -3.21 15.36
C ASN A 96 -13.46 -1.84 15.69
N LYS A 97 -12.66 -0.78 15.83
CA LYS A 97 -13.11 0.60 16.07
C LYS A 97 -13.12 1.48 14.81
N GLY A 98 -12.94 0.90 13.63
CA GLY A 98 -12.89 1.63 12.35
C GLY A 98 -11.54 2.28 12.00
N TYR A 99 -10.54 2.22 12.89
CA TYR A 99 -9.23 2.84 12.68
C TYR A 99 -8.47 2.35 11.44
N ALA A 100 -8.59 1.06 11.09
CA ALA A 100 -7.98 0.53 9.87
C ALA A 100 -8.56 1.17 8.60
N THR A 101 -9.87 1.47 8.57
CA THR A 101 -10.52 2.17 7.46
C THR A 101 -10.03 3.62 7.37
N LEU A 102 -9.92 4.30 8.51
CA LEU A 102 -9.38 5.65 8.58
C LEU A 102 -7.93 5.72 8.05
N LEU A 103 -7.10 4.75 8.42
CA LEU A 103 -5.74 4.60 7.92
C LEU A 103 -5.71 4.33 6.41
N ALA A 104 -6.61 3.49 5.88
CA ALA A 104 -6.67 3.21 4.44
C ALA A 104 -6.99 4.46 3.62
N ASN A 105 -7.96 5.26 4.07
CA ASN A 105 -8.29 6.53 3.42
C ASN A 105 -7.15 7.54 3.49
N ALA A 106 -6.47 7.63 4.64
CA ALA A 106 -5.31 8.50 4.80
C ALA A 106 -4.15 8.08 3.90
N LEU A 107 -3.87 6.77 3.80
CA LEU A 107 -2.83 6.21 2.93
C LEU A 107 -3.10 6.51 1.47
N LEU A 108 -4.35 6.30 1.03
CA LEU A 108 -4.76 6.62 -0.33
C LEU A 108 -4.50 8.10 -0.64
N LYS A 109 -5.07 8.99 0.17
CA LYS A 109 -5.06 10.44 -0.08
C LYS A 109 -3.65 11.05 0.00
N ASN A 110 -2.85 10.64 0.97
CA ASN A 110 -1.60 11.34 1.29
C ASN A 110 -0.38 10.77 0.55
N ILE A 111 -0.43 9.49 0.15
CA ILE A 111 0.72 8.80 -0.46
C ILE A 111 0.38 8.28 -1.85
N ILE A 112 -0.65 7.43 -1.96
CA ILE A 112 -0.89 6.67 -3.19
C ILE A 112 -1.43 7.56 -4.32
N GLU A 113 -2.44 8.40 -4.08
CA GLU A 113 -3.03 9.29 -5.08
C GLU A 113 -2.00 10.25 -5.69
N PRO A 114 -1.20 11.01 -4.90
CA PRO A 114 -0.13 11.84 -5.44
C PRO A 114 0.87 11.06 -6.28
N MET A 115 1.14 9.80 -5.92
CA MET A 115 2.07 8.94 -6.64
C MET A 115 1.49 8.47 -7.97
N LEU A 116 0.24 8.00 -7.99
CA LEU A 116 -0.45 7.60 -9.20
C LEU A 116 -0.53 8.75 -10.22
N ALA A 117 -0.80 9.97 -9.74
CA ALA A 117 -0.92 11.16 -10.58
C ALA A 117 0.38 11.54 -11.35
N ARG A 118 1.55 11.07 -10.90
CA ARG A 118 2.84 11.34 -11.56
C ARG A 118 3.06 10.53 -12.83
N TYR A 119 2.32 9.43 -13.03
CA TYR A 119 2.56 8.49 -14.13
C TYR A 119 1.43 8.55 -15.16
N LYS A 120 1.72 9.17 -16.31
CA LYS A 120 0.79 9.24 -17.45
C LYS A 120 1.03 8.14 -18.48
N ASP A 121 2.29 7.73 -18.66
CA ASP A 121 2.70 6.80 -19.73
C ASP A 121 2.91 5.35 -19.25
N PHE A 122 2.57 5.06 -17.99
CA PHE A 122 2.75 3.74 -17.38
C PHE A 122 1.43 3.19 -16.84
N HIS A 123 1.23 1.89 -16.98
CA HIS A 123 0.23 1.18 -16.17
C HIS A 123 0.82 0.98 -14.78
N VAL A 124 0.50 1.91 -13.88
CA VAL A 124 0.96 1.88 -12.50
C VAL A 124 -0.03 1.20 -11.56
N TYR A 125 0.48 0.47 -10.60
CA TYR A 125 -0.35 -0.20 -9.60
C TYR A 125 0.35 -0.35 -8.26
N VAL A 126 -0.45 -0.46 -7.20
CA VAL A 126 -0.03 -0.85 -5.85
C VAL A 126 -0.60 -2.23 -5.54
N ILE A 127 0.02 -2.89 -4.57
CA ILE A 127 -0.35 -4.24 -4.17
C ILE A 127 -0.93 -4.22 -2.75
N ALA A 128 -2.12 -4.79 -2.61
CA ALA A 128 -2.69 -5.15 -1.32
C ALA A 128 -2.83 -6.68 -1.25
N THR A 129 -2.53 -7.27 -0.10
CA THR A 129 -2.65 -8.72 0.09
C THR A 129 -3.42 -9.05 1.36
N GLY A 130 -4.03 -10.24 1.38
CA GLY A 130 -4.76 -10.75 2.54
C GLY A 130 -5.74 -9.72 3.12
N ARG A 131 -5.58 -9.39 4.41
CA ARG A 131 -6.48 -8.47 5.12
C ARG A 131 -6.40 -7.01 4.66
N ALA A 132 -5.38 -6.62 3.90
CA ALA A 132 -5.29 -5.28 3.34
C ALA A 132 -6.25 -5.07 2.15
N VAL A 133 -6.61 -6.15 1.44
CA VAL A 133 -7.50 -6.09 0.27
C VAL A 133 -8.84 -5.42 0.56
N PRO A 134 -9.67 -5.92 1.52
CA PRO A 134 -10.98 -5.31 1.79
C PRO A 134 -10.88 -3.92 2.43
N LEU A 135 -9.72 -3.51 2.95
CA LEU A 135 -9.51 -2.14 3.41
C LEU A 135 -9.36 -1.20 2.22
N MET A 136 -8.50 -1.56 1.26
CA MET A 136 -8.28 -0.76 0.05
C MET A 136 -9.50 -0.74 -0.87
N GLU A 137 -10.24 -1.84 -0.99
CA GLU A 137 -11.47 -1.88 -1.82
C GLU A 137 -12.59 -0.95 -1.32
N ARG A 138 -12.55 -0.55 -0.05
CA ARG A 138 -13.49 0.42 0.53
C ARG A 138 -13.06 1.87 0.39
N THR A 139 -11.85 2.09 -0.13
CA THR A 139 -11.37 3.43 -0.49
C THR A 139 -11.77 3.74 -1.93
N ASP A 140 -11.58 4.99 -2.35
CA ASP A 140 -11.85 5.41 -3.73
C ASP A 140 -10.73 5.06 -4.72
N ILE A 141 -9.80 4.17 -4.35
CA ILE A 141 -8.73 3.75 -5.26
C ILE A 141 -9.33 3.07 -6.51
N PRO A 142 -9.01 3.56 -7.72
CA PRO A 142 -9.50 2.90 -8.93
C PRO A 142 -8.98 1.46 -9.01
N SER A 143 -9.85 0.51 -9.34
CA SER A 143 -9.49 -0.92 -9.39
C SER A 143 -8.36 -1.22 -10.38
N LYS A 144 -8.19 -0.40 -11.41
CA LYS A 144 -7.06 -0.44 -12.37
C LYS A 144 -5.69 -0.09 -11.77
N HIS A 145 -5.64 0.35 -10.52
CA HIS A 145 -4.40 0.64 -9.79
C HIS A 145 -4.18 -0.28 -8.58
N LEU A 146 -5.08 -1.24 -8.34
CA LEU A 146 -5.02 -2.12 -7.16
C LEU A 146 -4.93 -3.60 -7.57
N ILE A 147 -3.76 -4.19 -7.39
CA ILE A 147 -3.53 -5.63 -7.57
C ILE A 147 -3.71 -6.35 -6.23
N LYS A 148 -4.50 -7.44 -6.26
CA LYS A 148 -4.89 -8.21 -5.06
C LYS A 148 -4.28 -9.61 -4.98
N GLN A 149 -3.80 -10.14 -6.10
CA GLN A 149 -3.44 -11.56 -6.28
C GLN A 149 -1.93 -11.81 -6.29
N PHE A 150 -1.19 -11.22 -5.36
CA PHE A 150 0.27 -11.30 -5.39
C PHE A 150 0.84 -12.69 -5.09
N TYR A 151 0.28 -13.39 -4.09
CA TYR A 151 0.77 -14.68 -3.58
C TYR A 151 0.30 -15.92 -4.36
N SER A 152 -0.17 -15.80 -5.61
CA SER A 152 -0.53 -16.97 -6.44
C SER A 152 0.64 -17.46 -7.28
N ASP A 153 0.60 -18.69 -7.79
CA ASP A 153 1.61 -19.20 -8.77
C ASP A 153 1.34 -18.72 -10.20
N LEU A 154 0.42 -17.76 -10.38
CA LEU A 154 0.05 -17.22 -11.67
C LEU A 154 1.17 -16.36 -12.28
N SER A 155 1.25 -16.35 -13.61
CA SER A 155 2.19 -15.50 -14.35
C SER A 155 1.88 -14.01 -14.17
N PHE A 156 2.88 -13.15 -14.42
CA PHE A 156 2.69 -11.69 -14.46
C PHE A 156 1.51 -11.27 -15.35
N LYS A 157 1.39 -11.89 -16.52
CA LYS A 157 0.29 -11.63 -17.46
C LYS A 157 -1.08 -11.86 -16.81
N GLU A 158 -1.25 -12.96 -16.10
CA GLU A 158 -2.53 -13.26 -15.45
C GLU A 158 -2.80 -12.35 -14.25
N LYS A 159 -1.80 -12.13 -13.39
CA LYS A 159 -1.94 -11.34 -12.16
C LYS A 159 -2.18 -9.86 -12.40
N VAL A 160 -1.52 -9.32 -13.43
CA VAL A 160 -1.45 -7.87 -13.67
C VAL A 160 -2.13 -7.53 -14.98
N VAL A 161 -1.62 -8.01 -16.11
CA VAL A 161 -2.07 -7.56 -17.43
C VAL A 161 -3.56 -7.87 -17.67
N ASN A 162 -3.96 -9.13 -17.55
CA ASN A 162 -5.33 -9.56 -17.80
C ASN A 162 -6.28 -8.99 -16.74
N TYR A 163 -5.84 -8.95 -15.47
CA TYR A 163 -6.62 -8.38 -14.38
C TYR A 163 -6.92 -6.90 -14.62
N LEU A 164 -5.91 -6.09 -14.93
CA LEU A 164 -6.06 -4.65 -15.16
C LEU A 164 -6.93 -4.37 -16.38
N ARG A 165 -6.72 -5.07 -17.50
CA ARG A 165 -7.59 -4.96 -18.69
C ARG A 165 -9.05 -5.26 -18.36
N LYS A 166 -9.32 -6.29 -17.56
CA LYS A 166 -10.68 -6.63 -17.13
C LYS A 166 -11.28 -5.51 -16.27
N GLN A 167 -10.51 -4.89 -15.39
CA GLN A 167 -10.99 -3.77 -14.57
C GLN A 167 -11.31 -2.53 -15.43
N GLU A 168 -10.46 -2.23 -16.41
CA GLU A 168 -10.71 -1.14 -17.36
C GLU A 168 -11.98 -1.39 -18.18
N GLN A 169 -12.16 -2.60 -18.71
CA GLN A 169 -13.38 -2.95 -19.45
C GLN A 169 -14.63 -2.84 -18.58
N ASN A 170 -14.58 -3.33 -17.34
CA ASN A 170 -15.71 -3.23 -16.41
C ASN A 170 -16.07 -1.77 -16.11
N ALA A 171 -15.06 -0.91 -15.94
CA ALA A 171 -15.27 0.52 -15.72
C ALA A 171 -15.92 1.19 -16.93
N LEU A 172 -15.50 0.84 -18.15
CA LEU A 172 -16.10 1.35 -19.38
C LEU A 172 -17.57 0.90 -19.51
N ASN A 173 -17.86 -0.38 -19.27
CA ASN A 173 -19.23 -0.92 -19.34
C ASN A 173 -20.16 -0.25 -18.32
N ALA A 174 -19.66 0.03 -17.11
CA ALA A 174 -20.43 0.72 -16.08
C ALA A 174 -20.80 2.16 -16.47
N VAL A 175 -19.93 2.86 -17.19
CA VAL A 175 -20.22 4.21 -17.72
C VAL A 175 -21.19 4.15 -18.90
N ALA A 176 -21.13 3.09 -19.71
CA ALA A 176 -22.01 2.87 -20.87
C ALA A 176 -23.44 2.40 -20.49
N GLY A 177 -23.71 2.08 -19.22
CA GLY A 177 -25.01 1.57 -18.77
C GLY A 177 -25.29 0.12 -19.17
N GLU A 178 -24.25 -0.65 -19.50
CA GLU A 178 -24.36 -2.06 -19.94
C GLU A 178 -24.18 -3.04 -18.75
N ILE A 179 -24.95 -2.85 -17.68
CA ILE A 179 -25.00 -3.80 -16.55
C ILE A 179 -26.42 -4.34 -16.36
#